data_AF-A0A445GLH2-F1
#
_entry.id   AF-A0A445GLH2-F1
#
_cell.length_a   1.000
_cell.length_b   1.000
_cell.length_c   1.000
_cell.angle_alpha   90.00
_cell.angle_beta   90.00
_cell.angle_gamma   90.00
#
_symmetry.space_group_name_H-M   'P 1'
#
loop_
_entity.id
_entity.type
_entity.pdbx_description
1 polymer ?
#
loop_
_entity_poly.entity_id
_entity_poly.type
_entity_poly.pdbx_seq_one_letter_code
_entity_poly.pdbx_strand_id
1 'polypeptide(L)'
;MAATTRSRASIYDVFLNFRGEDTRYGFTGNLYRALSDKGIRTFFDEEKLHSGEEITPALLKAIKDSRIAITVLSEDFASSSFCLDELTSIVHCAQYNGMMIIPVFYKVYPSDVRHQKGTYGEALAKHKIRFPEKLQNWEMALRQVADLSGFHFKYRDEYEYKFIERIVASVSEKINPARIHVADLPVEQESKVQDTHQEQEYREAFKVFDKDQNGYISASELRQVLIKLGQNTTVGEVEEMIATADLDGDGQISYDEFVKTMKI
;
A
#
# COMPACT_ATOMS: atom_id res chain seq x y z
N MET A 1 24.38 -31.05 -0.19
CA MET A 1 23.62 -30.37 -1.27
C MET A 1 22.51 -29.57 -0.60
N ALA A 2 22.65 -28.25 -0.55
CA ALA A 2 21.58 -27.40 -0.04
C ALA A 2 20.50 -27.30 -1.13
N ALA A 3 19.33 -27.89 -0.88
CA ALA A 3 18.17 -27.73 -1.73
C ALA A 3 17.74 -26.26 -1.63
N THR A 4 17.97 -25.51 -2.70
CA THR A 4 17.40 -24.18 -2.89
C THR A 4 15.89 -24.39 -3.01
N THR A 5 15.15 -24.01 -1.97
CA THR A 5 13.69 -23.95 -1.99
C THR A 5 13.30 -22.91 -3.04
N ARG A 6 13.00 -23.38 -4.26
CA ARG A 6 12.38 -22.57 -5.31
C ARG A 6 11.10 -22.00 -4.72
N SER A 7 11.02 -20.68 -4.57
CA SER A 7 9.75 -20.02 -4.28
C SER A 7 8.73 -20.50 -5.32
N ARG A 8 7.54 -20.86 -4.85
CA ARG A 8 6.46 -21.33 -5.73
C ARG A 8 6.19 -20.18 -6.72
N ALA A 9 6.53 -20.37 -7.99
CA ALA A 9 6.39 -19.33 -8.99
C ALA A 9 4.92 -18.91 -9.06
N SER A 10 4.62 -17.70 -8.61
CA SER A 10 3.29 -17.12 -8.65
C SER A 10 2.78 -17.11 -10.10
N ILE A 11 1.53 -17.56 -10.29
CA ILE A 11 0.93 -17.75 -11.62
C ILE A 11 0.56 -16.40 -12.24
N TYR A 12 0.12 -15.47 -11.39
CA TYR A 12 -0.29 -14.14 -11.79
C TYR A 12 0.58 -13.10 -11.09
N ASP A 13 1.00 -12.08 -11.81
CA ASP A 13 1.70 -10.97 -11.22
C ASP A 13 0.70 -10.02 -10.53
N VAL A 14 -0.50 -9.85 -11.11
CA VAL A 14 -1.55 -8.96 -10.61
C VAL A 14 -2.91 -9.67 -10.51
N PHE A 15 -3.65 -9.42 -9.44
CA PHE A 15 -5.09 -9.69 -9.31
C PHE A 15 -5.87 -8.37 -9.39
N LEU A 16 -6.91 -8.30 -10.23
CA LEU A 16 -7.81 -7.14 -10.30
C LEU A 16 -9.10 -7.42 -9.53
N ASN A 17 -9.31 -6.68 -8.44
CA ASN A 17 -10.55 -6.66 -7.67
C ASN A 17 -11.30 -5.36 -7.99
N PHE A 18 -12.50 -5.48 -8.55
CA PHE A 18 -13.25 -4.33 -9.06
C PHE A 18 -14.74 -4.66 -9.13
N ARG A 19 -15.57 -3.62 -9.20
CA ARG A 19 -16.99 -3.75 -9.51
C ARG A 19 -17.19 -3.69 -11.01
N GLY A 20 -17.59 -4.79 -11.64
CA GLY A 20 -17.62 -4.79 -13.10
C GLY A 20 -18.78 -4.01 -13.71
N GLU A 21 -19.89 -3.82 -13.01
CA GLU A 21 -20.94 -2.86 -13.43
C GLU A 21 -20.40 -1.44 -13.58
N ASP A 22 -19.42 -1.05 -12.76
CA ASP A 22 -18.89 0.32 -12.74
C ASP A 22 -17.81 0.53 -13.81
N THR A 23 -16.86 -0.43 -13.93
CA THR A 23 -15.59 -0.16 -14.62
C THR A 23 -15.13 -1.23 -15.59
N ARG A 24 -15.84 -2.36 -15.76
CA ARG A 24 -15.38 -3.50 -16.59
C ARG A 24 -15.01 -3.11 -18.02
N TYR A 25 -15.94 -2.46 -18.73
CA TYR A 25 -15.77 -2.10 -20.14
C TYR A 25 -15.15 -0.71 -20.33
N GLY A 26 -14.84 -0.01 -19.24
CA GLY A 26 -14.15 1.27 -19.25
C GLY A 26 -12.78 1.15 -18.60
N PHE A 27 -12.61 1.81 -17.45
CA PHE A 27 -11.33 1.94 -16.76
C PHE A 27 -10.62 0.61 -16.50
N THR A 28 -11.26 -0.38 -15.88
CA THR A 28 -10.57 -1.62 -15.49
C THR A 28 -10.21 -2.46 -16.72
N GLY A 29 -11.05 -2.49 -17.76
CA GLY A 29 -10.74 -3.16 -19.01
C GLY A 29 -9.52 -2.54 -19.71
N ASN A 30 -9.43 -1.21 -19.72
CA ASN A 30 -8.26 -0.50 -20.26
C ASN A 30 -7.00 -0.71 -19.41
N LEU A 31 -7.14 -0.74 -18.08
CA LEU A 31 -6.03 -1.06 -17.16
C LEU A 31 -5.52 -2.48 -17.39
N TYR A 32 -6.42 -3.46 -17.51
CA TYR A 32 -6.08 -4.85 -17.82
C TYR A 32 -5.30 -4.97 -19.13
N ARG A 33 -5.78 -4.28 -20.17
CA ARG A 33 -5.08 -4.23 -21.47
C ARG A 33 -3.69 -3.63 -21.33
N ALA A 34 -3.54 -2.50 -20.65
CA ALA A 34 -2.26 -1.83 -20.50
C ALA A 34 -1.24 -2.66 -19.68
N LEU A 35 -1.71 -3.38 -18.65
CA LEU A 35 -0.88 -4.35 -17.92
C LEU A 35 -0.44 -5.50 -18.84
N SER A 36 -1.37 -6.03 -19.64
CA SER A 36 -1.10 -7.12 -20.59
C SER A 36 -0.12 -6.71 -21.69
N ASP A 37 -0.24 -5.49 -22.21
CA ASP A 37 0.69 -4.93 -23.21
C ASP A 37 2.13 -4.79 -22.65
N LYS A 38 2.29 -4.74 -21.32
CA LYS A 38 3.59 -4.76 -20.63
C LYS A 38 4.07 -6.17 -20.24
N GLY A 39 3.32 -7.21 -20.61
CA GLY A 39 3.63 -8.59 -20.28
C GLY A 39 3.36 -8.96 -18.81
N ILE A 40 2.59 -8.16 -18.09
CA ILE A 40 2.22 -8.43 -16.69
C ILE A 40 1.05 -9.41 -16.66
N ARG A 41 1.27 -10.61 -16.11
CA ARG A 41 0.24 -11.65 -16.07
C ARG A 41 -0.83 -11.25 -15.07
N THR A 42 -1.99 -10.86 -15.58
CA THR A 42 -3.05 -10.28 -14.75
C THR A 42 -4.25 -11.22 -14.71
N PHE A 43 -4.71 -11.59 -13.52
CA PHE A 43 -6.01 -12.21 -13.33
C PHE A 43 -7.08 -11.13 -13.40
N PHE A 44 -7.96 -11.25 -14.38
CA PHE A 44 -9.10 -10.37 -14.59
C PHE A 44 -10.35 -11.24 -14.55
N ASP A 45 -11.13 -11.11 -13.49
CA ASP A 45 -12.35 -11.91 -13.37
C ASP A 45 -13.33 -11.51 -14.48
N GLU A 46 -13.61 -12.43 -15.40
CA GLU A 46 -14.64 -12.27 -16.42
C GLU A 46 -15.99 -12.66 -15.80
N GLU A 47 -16.65 -11.71 -15.13
CA GLU A 47 -17.90 -11.83 -14.33
C GLU A 47 -19.08 -12.62 -14.96
N LYS A 48 -19.01 -13.10 -16.19
CA LYS A 48 -20.11 -13.89 -16.77
C LYS A 48 -20.33 -15.25 -16.08
N LEU A 49 -19.52 -15.64 -15.10
CA LEU A 49 -19.55 -16.96 -14.47
C LEU A 49 -19.94 -16.99 -12.98
N HIS A 50 -20.17 -15.84 -12.33
CA HIS A 50 -20.42 -15.79 -10.88
C HIS A 50 -21.81 -15.25 -10.55
N SER A 51 -22.83 -16.09 -10.82
CA SER A 51 -24.20 -15.91 -10.35
C SER A 51 -24.39 -16.39 -8.88
N GLY A 52 -23.30 -16.48 -8.10
CA GLY A 52 -23.29 -17.05 -6.75
C GLY A 52 -22.89 -16.02 -5.68
N GLU A 53 -23.33 -16.25 -4.44
CA GLU A 53 -23.08 -15.37 -3.29
C GLU A 53 -21.74 -15.63 -2.58
N GLU A 54 -20.94 -16.60 -3.04
CA GLU A 54 -19.67 -17.02 -2.42
C GLU A 54 -18.51 -17.08 -3.42
N ILE A 55 -17.31 -16.74 -2.94
CA ILE A 55 -16.05 -16.84 -3.69
C ILE A 55 -15.77 -18.29 -4.07
N THR A 56 -15.52 -18.54 -5.35
CA THR A 56 -15.14 -19.88 -5.81
C THR A 56 -13.73 -20.27 -5.33
N PRO A 57 -13.44 -21.56 -5.06
CA PRO A 57 -12.09 -22.00 -4.71
C PRO A 57 -11.02 -21.63 -5.76
N ALA A 58 -11.41 -21.56 -7.03
CA ALA A 58 -10.54 -21.14 -8.13
C ALA A 58 -10.14 -19.66 -8.00
N LEU A 59 -11.11 -18.80 -7.67
CA LEU A 59 -10.89 -17.38 -7.45
C LEU A 59 -10.01 -17.13 -6.22
N LEU A 60 -10.28 -17.81 -5.09
CA LEU A 60 -9.45 -17.73 -3.89
C LEU A 60 -8.00 -18.16 -4.17
N LYS A 61 -7.83 -19.19 -5.01
CA LYS A 61 -6.50 -19.62 -5.46
C LYS A 61 -5.83 -18.57 -6.35
N ALA A 62 -6.57 -17.93 -7.25
CA ALA A 62 -6.03 -16.84 -8.07
C ALA A 62 -5.54 -15.66 -7.23
N ILE A 63 -6.31 -15.28 -6.19
CA ILE A 63 -5.88 -14.28 -5.20
C ILE A 63 -4.56 -14.73 -4.57
N LYS A 64 -4.53 -15.93 -3.95
CA LYS A 64 -3.34 -16.45 -3.26
C LYS A 64 -2.10 -16.59 -4.16
N ASP A 65 -2.31 -16.93 -5.43
CA ASP A 65 -1.23 -17.12 -6.42
C ASP A 65 -0.83 -15.80 -7.09
N SER A 66 -1.33 -14.63 -6.65
CA SER A 66 -0.99 -13.29 -7.15
C SER A 66 0.01 -12.56 -6.24
N ARG A 67 0.93 -11.79 -6.83
CA ARG A 67 1.92 -10.98 -6.08
C ARG A 67 1.36 -9.63 -5.63
N ILE A 68 0.58 -9.00 -6.50
CA ILE A 68 -0.03 -7.69 -6.30
C ILE A 68 -1.54 -7.82 -6.48
N ALA A 69 -2.32 -7.20 -5.60
CA ALA A 69 -3.75 -6.98 -5.82
C ALA A 69 -3.99 -5.49 -6.07
N ILE A 70 -4.62 -5.15 -7.19
CA ILE A 70 -5.11 -3.79 -7.45
C ILE A 70 -6.61 -3.78 -7.12
N THR A 71 -6.99 -2.96 -6.15
CA THR A 71 -8.38 -2.82 -5.70
C THR A 71 -8.95 -1.54 -6.29
N VAL A 72 -9.76 -1.69 -7.35
CA VAL A 72 -10.44 -0.56 -8.01
C VAL A 72 -11.73 -0.26 -7.24
N LEU A 73 -11.61 0.66 -6.30
CA LEU A 73 -12.68 1.15 -5.44
C LEU A 73 -13.46 2.21 -6.21
N SER A 74 -14.64 1.84 -6.70
CA SER A 74 -15.58 2.67 -7.47
C SER A 74 -16.86 2.95 -6.67
N GLU A 75 -17.73 3.80 -7.22
CA GLU A 75 -18.91 4.35 -6.52
C GLU A 75 -19.83 3.28 -5.92
N ASP A 76 -20.13 2.20 -6.65
CA ASP A 76 -21.01 1.11 -6.23
C ASP A 76 -20.23 -0.15 -5.82
N PHE A 77 -18.92 -0.04 -5.57
CA PHE A 77 -18.10 -1.20 -5.20
C PHE A 77 -18.65 -1.96 -3.99
N ALA A 78 -19.01 -1.22 -2.92
CA ALA A 78 -19.51 -1.82 -1.70
C ALA A 78 -20.96 -2.34 -1.79
N SER A 79 -21.66 -2.12 -2.92
CA SER A 79 -23.00 -2.69 -3.15
C SER A 79 -22.93 -4.19 -3.48
N SER A 80 -21.75 -4.69 -3.82
CA SER A 80 -21.50 -6.10 -4.12
C SER A 80 -20.86 -6.80 -2.93
N SER A 81 -21.59 -7.70 -2.29
CA SER A 81 -21.04 -8.56 -1.22
C SER A 81 -19.89 -9.43 -1.75
N PHE A 82 -19.90 -9.78 -3.03
CA PHE A 82 -18.83 -10.53 -3.66
C PHE A 82 -17.53 -9.72 -3.74
N CYS A 83 -17.60 -8.45 -4.17
CA CYS A 83 -16.43 -7.56 -4.20
C CYS A 83 -15.86 -7.33 -2.78
N LEU A 84 -16.73 -7.24 -1.77
CA LEU A 84 -16.33 -7.10 -0.36
C LEU A 84 -15.69 -8.38 0.22
N ASP A 85 -16.21 -9.56 -0.13
CA ASP A 85 -15.61 -10.83 0.24
C ASP A 85 -14.23 -11.01 -0.42
N GLU A 86 -14.09 -10.61 -1.70
CA GLU A 86 -12.80 -10.63 -2.40
C GLU A 86 -11.79 -9.71 -1.72
N LEU A 87 -12.19 -8.47 -1.41
CA LEU A 87 -11.36 -7.50 -0.70
C LEU A 87 -10.89 -8.05 0.65
N THR A 88 -11.79 -8.70 1.40
CA THR A 88 -11.47 -9.33 2.69
C THR A 88 -10.46 -10.46 2.51
N SER A 89 -10.62 -11.27 1.46
CA SER A 89 -9.69 -12.35 1.13
C SER A 89 -8.31 -11.82 0.74
N ILE A 90 -8.26 -10.70 0.00
CA ILE A 90 -7.03 -10.01 -0.38
C ILE A 90 -6.30 -9.48 0.86
N VAL A 91 -7.00 -8.76 1.75
CA VAL A 91 -6.43 -8.25 3.00
C VAL A 91 -5.86 -9.38 3.86
N HIS A 92 -6.62 -10.47 4.00
CA HIS A 92 -6.12 -11.66 4.69
C HIS A 92 -4.86 -12.22 4.00
N CYS A 93 -4.84 -12.36 2.68
CA CYS A 93 -3.65 -12.86 1.98
C CYS A 93 -2.42 -11.94 2.11
N ALA A 94 -2.61 -10.62 2.13
CA ALA A 94 -1.55 -9.65 2.32
C ALA A 94 -0.87 -9.78 3.69
N GLN A 95 -1.65 -10.04 4.75
CA GLN A 95 -1.14 -10.22 6.11
C GLN A 95 -0.24 -11.45 6.28
N TYR A 96 -0.50 -12.55 5.55
CA TYR A 96 0.21 -13.82 5.74
C TYR A 96 1.25 -14.14 4.67
N ASN A 97 1.07 -13.65 3.44
CA ASN A 97 1.89 -14.07 2.29
C ASN A 97 2.66 -12.90 1.64
N GLY A 98 2.62 -11.69 2.24
CA GLY A 98 3.34 -10.53 1.75
C GLY A 98 2.83 -10.00 0.40
N MET A 99 1.59 -10.30 0.02
CA MET A 99 0.95 -9.72 -1.16
C MET A 99 0.86 -8.20 -1.01
N MET A 100 1.24 -7.47 -2.06
CA MET A 100 1.11 -6.01 -2.07
C MET A 100 -0.30 -5.61 -2.53
N ILE A 101 -0.92 -4.67 -1.82
CA ILE A 101 -2.21 -4.11 -2.21
C ILE A 101 -1.99 -2.69 -2.74
N ILE A 102 -2.57 -2.39 -3.90
CA ILE A 102 -2.56 -1.06 -4.51
C ILE A 102 -4.01 -0.59 -4.65
N PRO A 103 -4.48 0.29 -3.75
CA PRO A 103 -5.81 0.87 -3.90
C PRO A 103 -5.86 1.88 -5.04
N VAL A 104 -6.92 1.79 -5.83
CA VAL A 104 -7.27 2.76 -6.88
C VAL A 104 -8.66 3.30 -6.58
N PHE A 105 -8.72 4.54 -6.11
CA PHE A 105 -9.96 5.26 -5.84
C PHE A 105 -10.45 5.89 -7.14
N TYR A 106 -11.40 5.24 -7.81
CA TYR A 106 -11.92 5.66 -9.11
C TYR A 106 -13.22 6.44 -8.94
N LYS A 107 -13.15 7.77 -9.07
CA LYS A 107 -14.28 8.70 -8.89
C LYS A 107 -14.96 8.63 -7.51
N VAL A 108 -14.22 8.18 -6.49
CA VAL A 108 -14.65 8.16 -5.10
C VAL A 108 -13.60 8.80 -4.21
N TYR A 109 -14.02 9.44 -3.12
CA TYR A 109 -13.08 9.97 -2.15
C TYR A 109 -12.51 8.86 -1.27
N PRO A 110 -11.18 8.78 -1.07
CA PRO A 110 -10.57 7.82 -0.16
C PRO A 110 -11.15 7.87 1.26
N SER A 111 -11.53 9.07 1.73
CA SER A 111 -12.18 9.26 3.04
C SER A 111 -13.52 8.55 3.15
N ASP A 112 -14.29 8.49 2.07
CA ASP A 112 -15.61 7.86 2.07
C ASP A 112 -15.46 6.35 2.13
N VAL A 113 -14.45 5.80 1.45
CA VAL A 113 -14.10 4.37 1.59
C VAL A 113 -13.60 4.06 2.99
N ARG A 114 -12.66 4.86 3.53
CA ARG A 114 -12.01 4.66 4.84
C ARG A 114 -12.98 4.71 6.02
N HIS A 115 -13.94 5.61 5.95
CA HIS A 115 -14.92 5.86 7.00
C HIS A 115 -16.32 5.38 6.63
N GLN A 116 -16.47 4.63 5.53
CA GLN A 116 -17.72 4.03 5.07
C GLN A 116 -18.86 5.08 4.99
N LYS A 117 -18.60 6.19 4.31
CA LYS A 117 -19.56 7.30 4.10
C LYS A 117 -20.15 7.25 2.67
N GLY A 118 -21.20 8.04 2.43
CA GLY A 118 -21.85 8.10 1.12
C GLY A 118 -22.37 6.74 0.67
N THR A 119 -22.15 6.40 -0.60
CA THR A 119 -22.60 5.15 -1.23
C THR A 119 -22.09 3.90 -0.49
N TYR A 120 -20.86 3.95 0.05
CA TYR A 120 -20.29 2.85 0.84
C TYR A 120 -21.08 2.60 2.12
N GLY A 121 -21.43 3.66 2.85
CA GLY A 121 -22.21 3.54 4.09
C GLY A 121 -23.63 3.04 3.83
N GLU A 122 -24.27 3.55 2.77
CA GLU A 122 -25.61 3.12 2.36
C GLU A 122 -25.63 1.64 1.94
N ALA A 123 -24.61 1.19 1.20
CA ALA A 123 -24.47 -0.20 0.80
C ALA A 123 -24.24 -1.13 2.00
N LEU A 124 -23.35 -0.76 2.92
CA LEU A 124 -23.09 -1.54 4.13
C LEU A 124 -24.31 -1.61 5.06
N ALA A 125 -25.12 -0.55 5.14
CA ALA A 125 -26.37 -0.57 5.89
C ALA A 125 -27.37 -1.60 5.32
N LYS A 126 -27.46 -1.73 3.99
CA LYS A 126 -28.28 -2.76 3.33
C LYS A 126 -27.71 -4.16 3.60
N HIS A 127 -26.39 -4.30 3.50
CA HIS A 127 -25.71 -5.57 3.74
C HIS A 127 -25.80 -6.06 5.20
N LYS A 128 -25.81 -5.15 6.18
CA LYS A 128 -26.02 -5.47 7.60
C LYS A 128 -27.30 -6.28 7.85
N ILE A 129 -28.34 -6.05 7.06
CA ILE A 129 -29.61 -6.77 7.17
C ILE A 129 -29.47 -8.21 6.65
N ARG A 130 -28.69 -8.41 5.57
CA ARG A 130 -28.55 -9.70 4.89
C ARG A 130 -27.43 -10.58 5.48
N PHE A 131 -26.33 -9.96 5.90
CA PHE A 131 -25.08 -10.62 6.29
C PHE A 131 -24.45 -9.93 7.51
N PRO A 132 -25.15 -9.87 8.66
CA PRO A 132 -24.67 -9.17 9.84
C PRO A 132 -23.31 -9.69 10.35
N GLU A 133 -23.03 -10.98 10.18
CA GLU A 133 -21.80 -11.65 10.61
C GLU A 133 -20.56 -11.27 9.79
N LYS A 134 -20.73 -10.81 8.54
CA LYS A 134 -19.62 -10.41 7.65
C LYS A 134 -19.28 -8.92 7.76
N LEU A 135 -20.22 -8.11 8.24
CA LEU A 135 -20.13 -6.65 8.21
C LEU A 135 -18.82 -6.11 8.82
N GLN A 136 -18.44 -6.61 9.99
CA GLN A 136 -17.23 -6.14 10.68
C GLN A 136 -15.96 -6.40 9.85
N ASN A 137 -15.89 -7.56 9.17
CA ASN A 137 -14.75 -7.90 8.33
C ASN A 137 -14.68 -7.01 7.09
N TRP A 138 -15.83 -6.72 6.47
CA TRP A 138 -15.92 -5.82 5.33
C TRP A 138 -15.52 -4.38 5.69
N GLU A 139 -16.04 -3.83 6.78
CA GLU A 139 -15.68 -2.50 7.28
C GLU A 139 -14.18 -2.39 7.57
N MET A 140 -13.62 -3.42 8.21
CA MET A 140 -12.20 -3.48 8.52
C MET A 140 -11.33 -3.57 7.26
N ALA A 141 -11.72 -4.39 6.28
CA ALA A 141 -10.98 -4.53 5.02
C ALA A 141 -11.00 -3.22 4.22
N LEU A 142 -12.16 -2.57 4.10
CA LEU A 142 -12.29 -1.26 3.43
C LEU A 142 -11.42 -0.20 4.11
N ARG A 143 -11.42 -0.15 5.44
CA ARG A 143 -10.58 0.78 6.20
C ARG A 143 -9.09 0.53 5.96
N GLN A 144 -8.63 -0.71 6.14
CA GLN A 144 -7.22 -1.06 5.96
C GLN A 144 -6.73 -0.73 4.56
N VAL A 145 -7.50 -1.11 3.53
CA VAL A 145 -7.11 -0.83 2.13
C VAL A 145 -7.15 0.67 1.84
N ALA A 146 -8.11 1.41 2.38
CA ALA A 146 -8.18 2.86 2.20
C ALA A 146 -7.09 3.62 2.98
N ASP A 147 -6.47 3.02 4.00
CA ASP A 147 -5.32 3.57 4.72
C ASP A 147 -3.99 3.40 3.97
N LEU A 148 -3.94 2.51 2.98
CA LEU A 148 -2.75 2.30 2.16
C LEU A 148 -2.54 3.46 1.16
N SER A 149 -1.28 3.68 0.80
CA SER A 149 -0.92 4.57 -0.31
C SER A 149 -1.37 3.98 -1.64
N GLY A 150 -2.03 4.79 -2.46
CA GLY A 150 -2.52 4.36 -3.77
C GLY A 150 -2.84 5.51 -4.71
N PHE A 151 -3.70 5.24 -5.68
CA PHE A 151 -3.99 6.16 -6.78
C PHE A 151 -5.41 6.69 -6.66
N HIS A 152 -5.58 8.00 -6.78
CA HIS A 152 -6.91 8.63 -6.73
C HIS A 152 -7.20 9.34 -8.04
N PHE A 153 -8.19 8.83 -8.77
CA PHE A 153 -8.68 9.44 -10.00
C PHE A 153 -9.77 10.46 -9.68
N LYS A 154 -9.43 11.73 -9.83
CA LYS A 154 -10.36 12.84 -9.69
C LYS A 154 -10.96 13.21 -11.03
N TYR A 155 -12.27 13.40 -11.06
CA TYR A 155 -12.97 13.79 -12.27
C TYR A 155 -12.45 15.15 -12.79
N ARG A 156 -12.03 15.19 -14.07
CA ARG A 156 -11.47 16.35 -14.80
C ARG A 156 -10.04 16.78 -14.44
N ASP A 157 -9.35 16.09 -13.54
CA ASP A 157 -7.97 16.44 -13.20
C ASP A 157 -6.96 15.85 -14.21
N GLU A 158 -7.24 14.68 -14.79
CA GLU A 158 -6.38 14.07 -15.81
C GLU A 158 -7.16 13.14 -16.76
N TYR A 159 -6.53 12.79 -17.88
CA TYR A 159 -7.06 11.76 -18.78
C TYR A 159 -6.87 10.37 -18.18
N GLU A 160 -7.90 9.54 -18.30
CA GLU A 160 -7.90 8.17 -17.76
C GLU A 160 -6.72 7.32 -18.25
N TYR A 161 -6.32 7.45 -19.52
CA TYR A 161 -5.18 6.70 -20.05
C TYR A 161 -3.85 7.08 -19.38
N LYS A 162 -3.63 8.37 -19.07
CA LYS A 162 -2.43 8.82 -18.34
C LYS A 162 -2.43 8.28 -16.92
N PHE A 163 -3.60 8.25 -16.29
CA PHE A 163 -3.77 7.66 -14.97
C PHE A 163 -3.42 6.16 -14.98
N ILE A 164 -3.90 5.42 -15.99
CA ILE A 164 -3.57 4.01 -16.21
C ILE A 164 -2.07 3.82 -16.42
N GLU A 165 -1.42 4.65 -17.25
CA GLU A 165 0.02 4.58 -17.49
C GLU A 165 0.83 4.70 -16.18
N ARG A 166 0.44 5.60 -15.26
CA ARG A 166 1.07 5.74 -13.95
C ARG A 166 0.92 4.50 -13.08
N ILE A 167 -0.28 3.91 -13.05
CA ILE A 167 -0.54 2.66 -12.31
C ILE A 167 0.34 1.53 -12.86
N VAL A 168 0.34 1.36 -14.19
CA VAL A 168 1.11 0.30 -14.87
C VAL A 168 2.61 0.47 -14.66
N ALA A 169 3.13 1.70 -14.70
CA ALA A 169 4.54 1.99 -14.42
C ALA A 169 4.92 1.58 -12.99
N SER A 170 4.13 2.01 -11.99
CA SER A 170 4.33 1.66 -10.58
C SER A 170 4.28 0.15 -10.34
N VAL A 171 3.34 -0.55 -10.97
CA VAL A 171 3.24 -2.02 -10.91
C VAL A 171 4.46 -2.69 -11.56
N SER A 172 4.92 -2.19 -12.70
CA SER A 172 6.09 -2.71 -13.40
C SER A 172 7.37 -2.64 -12.55
N GLU A 173 7.58 -1.51 -11.86
CA GLU A 173 8.70 -1.31 -10.94
C GLU A 173 8.65 -2.29 -9.76
N LYS A 174 7.46 -2.53 -9.20
CA LYS A 174 7.25 -3.45 -8.08
C LYS A 174 7.44 -4.91 -8.46
N ILE A 175 7.11 -5.27 -9.71
CA ILE A 175 7.26 -6.65 -10.22
C ILE A 175 8.72 -6.98 -10.52
N ASN A 176 9.50 -6.01 -11.02
CA ASN A 176 10.90 -6.16 -11.40
C ASN A 176 11.85 -5.29 -10.56
N PRO A 177 12.15 -5.65 -9.30
CA PRO A 177 13.12 -4.91 -8.49
C PRO A 177 14.57 -4.91 -9.04
N ALA A 178 14.87 -5.66 -10.11
CA ALA A 178 16.21 -5.74 -10.69
C ALA A 178 16.22 -5.97 -12.22
N ARG A 179 16.35 -4.88 -12.97
CA ARG A 179 17.40 -4.74 -13.99
C ARG A 179 18.10 -3.39 -13.79
N ILE A 180 18.74 -3.19 -12.64
CA ILE A 180 19.83 -2.22 -12.58
C ILE A 180 21.04 -2.93 -13.20
N HIS A 181 21.20 -2.75 -14.51
CA HIS A 181 22.48 -2.99 -15.15
C HIS A 181 23.43 -1.92 -14.63
N VAL A 182 24.41 -2.32 -13.84
CA VAL A 182 25.60 -1.51 -13.57
C VAL A 182 26.32 -1.37 -14.91
N ALA A 183 26.15 -0.24 -15.59
CA ALA A 183 27.07 0.31 -16.59
C ALA A 183 26.66 1.76 -16.95
N ASP A 184 27.53 2.68 -16.58
CA ASP A 184 27.80 4.00 -17.16
C ASP A 184 26.78 5.16 -17.03
N LEU A 185 27.08 6.01 -16.04
CA LEU A 185 26.69 7.42 -15.80
C LEU A 185 26.81 8.34 -17.06
N PRO A 186 26.13 9.51 -17.16
CA PRO A 186 26.14 10.56 -16.11
C PRO A 186 24.84 11.36 -15.84
N VAL A 187 24.71 11.68 -14.54
CA VAL A 187 24.19 12.87 -13.82
C VAL A 187 23.26 13.88 -14.54
N GLU A 188 22.28 14.34 -13.74
CA GLU A 188 21.50 15.60 -13.78
C GLU A 188 20.06 15.55 -14.32
N GLN A 189 19.07 15.38 -13.44
CA GLN A 189 18.28 16.47 -12.82
C GLN A 189 17.02 15.90 -12.15
N GLU A 190 16.94 16.00 -10.82
CA GLU A 190 15.76 15.64 -10.03
C GLU A 190 14.72 16.77 -10.04
N SER A 191 13.46 16.44 -10.31
CA SER A 191 12.32 17.33 -10.03
C SER A 191 11.44 16.72 -8.92
N LYS A 192 11.79 17.04 -7.67
CA LYS A 192 11.04 16.81 -6.43
C LYS A 192 9.76 17.64 -6.40
N VAL A 193 8.57 17.01 -6.42
CA VAL A 193 7.33 17.63 -5.91
C VAL A 193 6.37 16.56 -5.35
N GLN A 194 6.75 15.83 -4.31
CA GLN A 194 5.75 15.20 -3.39
C GLN A 194 6.27 14.68 -2.04
N ASP A 195 7.57 14.77 -1.76
CA ASP A 195 8.17 14.38 -0.47
C ASP A 195 8.13 15.46 0.63
N THR A 196 7.59 16.65 0.36
CA THR A 196 7.82 17.82 1.24
C THR A 196 7.07 17.77 2.57
N HIS A 197 5.98 17.02 2.71
CA HIS A 197 5.19 17.05 3.95
C HIS A 197 5.75 16.11 5.04
N GLN A 198 6.08 14.86 4.69
CA GLN A 198 6.71 13.93 5.62
C GLN A 198 8.18 14.27 5.88
N GLU A 199 8.94 14.72 4.88
CA GLU A 199 10.32 15.18 5.09
C GLU A 199 10.35 16.38 6.05
N GLN A 200 9.34 17.26 6.00
CA GLN A 200 9.24 18.38 6.93
C GLN A 200 8.91 17.92 8.36
N GLU A 201 8.00 16.96 8.55
CA GLU A 201 7.70 16.39 9.86
C GLU A 201 8.93 15.70 10.48
N TYR A 202 9.68 14.91 9.71
CA TYR A 202 10.91 14.28 10.20
C TYR A 202 11.99 15.31 10.53
N ARG A 203 12.14 16.38 9.75
CA ARG A 203 13.05 17.49 10.06
C ARG A 203 12.65 18.24 11.33
N GLU A 204 11.37 18.47 11.54
CA GLU A 204 10.86 19.13 12.75
C GLU A 204 11.09 18.25 13.99
N ALA A 205 10.82 16.95 13.88
CA ALA A 205 11.11 16.00 14.95
C ALA A 205 12.62 15.92 15.25
N PHE A 206 13.46 15.82 14.22
CA PHE A 206 14.92 15.76 14.40
C PHE A 206 15.47 17.00 15.13
N LYS A 207 14.99 18.20 14.79
CA LYS A 207 15.34 19.46 15.48
C LYS A 207 14.91 19.50 16.95
N VAL A 208 13.93 18.70 17.36
CA VAL A 208 13.55 18.60 18.78
C VAL A 208 14.64 17.86 19.56
N PHE A 209 15.29 16.88 18.94
CA PHE A 209 16.35 16.06 19.54
C PHE A 209 17.73 16.70 19.43
N ASP A 210 18.15 17.14 18.23
CA ASP A 210 19.44 17.83 17.98
C ASP A 210 19.40 19.27 18.54
N LYS A 211 19.93 19.47 19.75
CA LYS A 211 19.82 20.75 20.48
C LYS A 211 20.93 21.70 20.14
N ASP A 212 22.13 21.17 19.91
CA ASP A 212 23.30 21.96 19.56
C ASP A 212 23.39 22.25 18.05
N GLN A 213 22.48 21.66 17.25
CA GLN A 213 22.36 21.80 15.79
C GLN A 213 23.62 21.32 15.07
N ASN A 214 24.29 20.32 15.63
CA ASN A 214 25.48 19.73 15.03
C ASN A 214 25.14 18.74 13.90
N GLY A 215 23.84 18.40 13.71
CA GLY A 215 23.36 17.49 12.67
C GLY A 215 23.27 16.03 13.09
N TYR A 216 23.53 15.74 14.36
CA TYR A 216 23.54 14.40 14.97
C TYR A 216 22.75 14.44 16.29
N ILE A 217 22.15 13.31 16.67
CA ILE A 217 21.51 13.15 17.98
C ILE A 217 22.44 12.30 18.84
N SER A 218 23.01 12.90 19.87
CA SER A 218 23.81 12.18 20.87
C SER A 218 22.92 11.44 21.88
N ALA A 219 23.47 10.40 22.52
CA ALA A 219 22.82 9.71 23.64
C ALA A 219 22.37 10.68 24.76
N SER A 220 23.15 11.75 24.97
CA SER A 220 22.85 12.75 26.00
C SER A 220 21.62 13.60 25.64
N GLU A 221 21.45 13.94 24.37
CA GLU A 221 20.32 14.73 23.87
C GLU A 221 19.04 13.90 23.80
N LEU A 222 19.15 12.66 23.33
CA LEU A 222 18.04 11.70 23.32
C LEU A 222 17.48 11.51 24.73
N ARG A 223 18.36 11.27 25.72
CA ARG A 223 17.98 11.12 27.13
C ARG A 223 17.28 12.36 27.70
N GLN A 224 17.78 13.55 27.39
CA GLN A 224 17.19 14.80 27.88
C GLN A 224 15.77 15.02 27.35
N VAL A 225 15.51 14.66 26.08
CA VAL A 225 14.17 14.78 25.50
C VAL A 225 13.22 13.75 26.11
N LEU A 226 13.64 12.50 26.28
CA LEU A 226 12.80 11.44 26.88
C LEU A 226 12.39 11.76 28.33
N ILE A 227 13.32 12.32 29.13
CA ILE A 227 13.02 12.79 30.50
C ILE A 227 11.99 13.93 30.47
N LYS A 228 12.09 14.87 29.53
CA LYS A 228 11.13 15.98 29.37
C LYS A 228 9.74 15.50 28.94
N LEU A 229 9.66 14.38 28.23
CA LEU A 229 8.40 13.74 27.83
C LEU A 229 7.80 12.85 28.94
N GLY A 230 8.40 12.84 30.13
CA GLY A 230 7.90 12.10 31.29
C GLY A 230 8.25 10.61 31.28
N GLN A 231 9.17 10.17 30.41
CA GLN A 231 9.70 8.81 30.42
C GLN A 231 10.93 8.73 31.34
N ASN A 232 10.89 7.79 32.29
CA ASN A 232 12.03 7.49 33.16
C ASN A 232 12.94 6.46 32.47
N THR A 233 13.80 6.94 31.59
CA THR A 233 14.74 6.10 30.83
C THR A 233 16.13 6.08 31.49
N THR A 234 16.72 4.90 31.61
CA THR A 234 18.07 4.69 32.16
C THR A 234 19.16 4.92 31.10
N VAL A 235 20.42 5.06 31.52
CA VAL A 235 21.55 5.25 30.57
C VAL A 235 21.69 4.04 29.65
N GLY A 236 21.53 2.82 30.17
CA GLY A 236 21.65 1.59 29.37
C GLY A 236 20.53 1.44 28.32
N GLU A 237 19.30 1.85 28.63
CA GLU A 237 18.19 1.85 27.66
C GLU A 237 18.45 2.84 26.52
N VAL A 238 19.05 4.00 26.82
CA VAL A 238 19.40 4.99 25.79
C VAL A 238 20.55 4.49 24.91
N GLU A 239 21.54 3.82 25.49
CA GLU A 239 22.63 3.19 24.72
C GLU A 239 22.10 2.10 23.77
N GLU A 240 21.11 1.31 24.19
CA GLU A 240 20.45 0.31 23.32
C GLU A 240 19.65 0.96 22.19
N MET A 241 18.97 2.09 22.46
CA MET A 241 18.27 2.87 21.44
C MET A 241 19.24 3.45 20.39
N ILE A 242 20.39 3.98 20.83
CA ILE A 242 21.43 4.46 19.93
C ILE A 242 21.98 3.30 19.10
N ALA A 243 22.38 2.19 19.73
CA ALA A 243 22.94 1.04 19.02
C ALA A 243 21.99 0.38 18.00
N THR A 244 20.68 0.60 18.13
CA THR A 244 19.68 0.11 17.16
C THR A 244 19.52 1.06 15.96
N ALA A 245 19.77 2.35 16.15
CA ALA A 245 19.57 3.39 15.15
C ALA A 245 20.87 3.80 14.43
N ASP A 246 22.01 3.70 15.11
CA ASP A 246 23.36 3.95 14.61
C ASP A 246 23.79 2.81 13.65
N LEU A 247 23.69 3.06 12.36
CA LEU A 247 23.97 2.08 11.31
C LEU A 247 25.42 2.14 10.84
N ASP A 248 26.08 3.28 11.00
CA ASP A 248 27.48 3.48 10.60
C ASP A 248 28.48 3.28 11.75
N GLY A 249 28.00 3.19 12.98
CA GLY A 249 28.76 2.89 14.18
C GLY A 249 29.52 4.09 14.75
N ASP A 250 29.10 5.31 14.45
CA ASP A 250 29.76 6.54 14.93
C ASP A 250 29.39 6.93 16.38
N GLY A 251 28.45 6.18 16.98
CA GLY A 251 27.96 6.38 18.35
C GLY A 251 26.91 7.48 18.49
N GLN A 252 26.40 8.02 17.38
CA GLN A 252 25.38 9.05 17.30
C GLN A 252 24.33 8.66 16.25
N ILE A 253 23.22 9.41 16.17
CA ILE A 253 22.20 9.17 15.14
C ILE A 253 22.19 10.36 14.19
N SER A 254 22.61 10.15 12.95
CA SER A 254 22.48 11.13 11.88
C SER A 254 21.01 11.32 11.43
N TYR A 255 20.71 12.41 10.74
CA TYR A 255 19.37 12.64 10.19
C TYR A 255 18.88 11.47 9.30
N ASP A 256 19.77 10.91 8.48
CA ASP A 256 19.43 9.83 7.56
C ASP A 256 19.14 8.52 8.31
N GLU A 257 19.85 8.25 9.40
CA GLU A 257 19.59 7.12 10.29
C GLU A 257 18.28 7.30 11.04
N PHE A 258 18.03 8.49 11.60
CA PHE A 258 16.77 8.82 12.25
C PHE A 258 15.56 8.59 11.34
N VAL A 259 15.64 9.05 10.09
CA VAL A 259 14.58 8.84 9.09
C VAL A 259 14.41 7.36 8.75
N LYS A 260 15.50 6.59 8.66
CA LYS A 260 15.43 5.15 8.42
C LYS A 260 14.76 4.43 9.61
N THR A 261 15.14 4.75 10.85
CA THR A 261 14.55 4.16 12.06
C THR A 261 13.07 4.46 12.18
N MET A 262 12.63 5.67 11.80
CA MET A 262 11.21 6.07 11.83
C MET A 262 10.36 5.49 10.67
N LYS A 263 11.01 4.86 9.68
CA LYS A 263 10.36 4.21 8.53
C LYS A 263 10.28 2.69 8.65
N ILE A 264 10.89 2.10 9.69
CA ILE A 264 10.81 0.68 10.06
C ILE A 264 9.55 0.45 10.91
#